data_AF-A0A9W3SXZ5-F1
#
_entry.id   AF-A0A9W3SXZ5-F1
#
_cell.length_a   1.000
_cell.length_b   1.000
_cell.length_c   1.000
_cell.angle_alpha   90.00
_cell.angle_beta   90.00
_cell.angle_gamma   90.00
#
_symmetry.space_group_name_H-M   'P 1'
#
loop_
_entity.id
_entity.type
_entity.pdbx_description
1 polymer ?
#
loop_
_entity_poly.entity_id
_entity_poly.type
_entity_poly.pdbx_seq_one_letter_code
_entity_poly.pdbx_strand_id
1 'polypeptide(L)' 'MKKYQIVYSVFSPSGQQYKEKFIEIYAPTVEHAKHGMETELKRRMGDLYQWQIDVQQIEGEQLSLF' A
#
# COMPACT_ATOMS: atom_id res chain seq x y z
N MET A 1 9.81 11.57 -8.66
CA MET A 1 8.97 10.53 -8.03
C MET A 1 9.71 10.01 -6.82
N LYS A 2 8.99 9.65 -5.75
CA LYS A 2 9.55 9.10 -4.51
C LYS A 2 9.16 7.64 -4.36
N LYS A 3 9.98 6.86 -3.69
CA LYS A 3 9.70 5.46 -3.36
C LYS A 3 8.89 5.41 -2.06
N TYR A 4 7.83 4.61 -2.06
CA TYR A 4 6.97 4.40 -0.90
C TYR A 4 6.83 2.91 -0.64
N GLN A 5 6.90 2.52 0.62
CA GLN A 5 6.45 1.21 1.07
C GLN A 5 5.01 1.33 1.54
N ILE A 6 4.16 0.46 1.02
CA ILE A 6 2.76 0.33 1.42
C ILE A 6 2.63 -0.98 2.16
N VAL A 7 2.17 -0.92 3.40
CA VAL A 7 1.74 -2.07 4.19
C VAL A 7 0.22 -2.07 4.25
N TYR A 8 -0.40 -3.21 3.98
CA TYR A 8 -1.85 -3.30 3.98
C TYR A 8 -2.39 -4.63 4.50
N SER A 9 -3.54 -4.54 5.15
CA SER A 9 -4.38 -5.67 5.56
C SER A 9 -5.74 -5.57 4.89
N VAL A 10 -6.31 -6.72 4.52
CA VAL A 10 -7.64 -6.82 3.91
C VAL A 10 -8.56 -7.59 4.85
N PHE A 11 -9.81 -7.16 4.95
CA PHE A 11 -10.85 -7.77 5.76
C PHE A 11 -12.00 -8.21 4.85
N SER A 12 -12.39 -9.48 4.94
CA SER A 12 -13.56 -9.99 4.22
C SER A 12 -14.85 -9.44 4.83
N PRO A 13 -15.97 -9.46 4.08
CA PRO A 13 -17.30 -9.14 4.62
C PRO A 13 -17.70 -10.03 5.80
N SER A 14 -17.14 -11.25 5.86
CA SER A 14 -17.36 -12.20 6.96
C SER A 14 -16.48 -11.95 8.20
N GLY A 15 -15.64 -10.91 8.18
CA GLY A 15 -14.75 -10.56 9.29
C GLY A 15 -13.42 -11.32 9.32
N GLN A 16 -13.11 -12.12 8.30
CA GLN A 16 -11.80 -12.77 8.18
C GLN A 16 -10.76 -11.73 7.76
N GLN A 17 -9.70 -11.61 8.55
CA GLN A 17 -8.52 -10.82 8.18
C GLN A 17 -7.56 -11.67 7.34
N TYR A 18 -7.18 -11.16 6.18
CA TYR A 18 -6.11 -11.75 5.38
C TYR A 18 -4.74 -11.31 5.92
N LYS A 19 -3.73 -12.15 5.69
CA LYS A 19 -2.34 -11.83 6.06
C LYS A 19 -1.95 -10.47 5.51
N GLU A 20 -1.28 -9.71 6.37
CA GLU A 20 -0.65 -8.45 6.01
C GLU A 20 0.32 -8.65 4.83
N LYS A 21 0.33 -7.69 3.93
CA LYS A 21 1.19 -7.68 2.74
C LYS A 21 1.87 -6.32 2.64
N PHE A 22 3.04 -6.32 2.02
CA PHE A 22 3.74 -5.09 1.67
C PHE A 22 4.04 -5.03 0.18
N ILE A 23 4.11 -3.82 -0.36
CA ILE A 23 4.53 -3.54 -1.72
C ILE A 23 5.29 -2.22 -1.76
N GLU A 24 6.28 -2.12 -2.63
CA GLU A 24 7.00 -0.87 -2.89
C GLU A 24 6.53 -0.28 -4.22
N ILE A 25 6.22 1.01 -4.22
CA ILE A 25 5.79 1.73 -5.43
C ILE A 25 6.48 3.08 -5.56
N TYR A 26 6.53 3.60 -6.79
CA TYR A 26 6.94 4.96 -7.06
C TYR A 26 5.72 5.85 -7.29
N ALA A 27 5.63 6.95 -6.55
CA ALA A 27 4.53 7.90 -6.68
C ALA A 27 5.02 9.36 -6.53
N PRO A 28 4.25 10.36 -7.01
CA PRO A 28 4.57 11.77 -6.79
C PRO A 28 4.46 12.19 -5.31
N THR A 29 3.42 11.72 -4.61
CA THR A 29 3.15 12.03 -3.20
C THR A 29 2.63 10.79 -2.46
N VAL A 30 2.55 10.87 -1.13
CA VAL A 30 2.01 9.81 -0.28
C VAL A 30 0.53 9.56 -0.56
N GLU A 31 -0.24 10.61 -0.86
CA GLU A 31 -1.66 10.54 -1.22
C GLU A 31 -1.86 9.80 -2.54
N HIS A 32 -1.02 10.08 -3.54
CA HIS A 32 -1.05 9.34 -4.81
C HIS A 32 -0.74 7.85 -4.61
N ALA A 33 0.22 7.54 -3.73
CA ALA A 33 0.55 6.16 -3.39
C ALA A 33 -0.63 5.44 -2.72
N LYS A 34 -1.25 6.08 -1.72
CA LYS A 34 -2.42 5.55 -1.02
C LYS A 34 -3.60 5.36 -1.96
N HIS A 35 -3.95 6.38 -2.74
CA HIS A 35 -5.11 6.34 -3.64
C HIS A 35 -4.95 5.29 -4.75
N GLY A 36 -3.72 5.13 -5.28
CA GLY A 36 -3.42 4.06 -6.23
C GLY A 36 -3.66 2.67 -5.61
N MET A 37 -3.26 2.47 -4.35
CA MET A 37 -3.50 1.21 -3.65
C MET A 37 -4.99 0.98 -3.37
N GLU A 38 -5.73 1.99 -2.89
CA GLU A 38 -7.18 1.89 -2.66
C GLU A 38 -7.92 1.51 -3.96
N THR A 39 -7.55 2.14 -5.07
CA THR A 39 -8.13 1.86 -6.38
C THR A 39 -7.87 0.41 -6.81
N GLU A 40 -6.64 -0.08 -6.61
CA GLU A 40 -6.28 -1.44 -6.99
C GLU A 40 -6.95 -2.50 -6.10
N LEU A 41 -7.06 -2.25 -4.78
CA LEU A 41 -7.80 -3.12 -3.88
C LEU A 41 -9.28 -3.17 -4.24
N LYS A 42 -9.90 -2.01 -4.47
CA LYS A 42 -11.28 -1.92 -4.92
C LYS A 42 -11.51 -2.69 -6.23
N ARG A 43 -10.63 -2.51 -7.22
CA ARG A 43 -10.72 -3.19 -8.53
C ARG A 43 -10.63 -4.72 -8.39
N ARG A 44 -9.80 -5.23 -7.48
CA ARG A 44 -9.59 -6.68 -7.31
C ARG A 44 -10.64 -7.34 -6.43
N MET A 45 -11.05 -6.67 -5.36
CA MET A 45 -11.85 -7.28 -4.29
C MET A 45 -13.33 -6.90 -4.36
N GLY A 46 -13.66 -5.78 -5.01
CA GLY A 46 -15.00 -5.20 -4.99
C GLY A 46 -15.30 -4.38 -3.74
N ASP A 47 -16.55 -3.94 -3.62
CA ASP A 47 -16.97 -2.90 -2.65
C ASP A 47 -17.24 -3.41 -1.23
N LEU A 48 -17.34 -4.74 -1.04
CA LEU A 48 -17.71 -5.32 0.25
C LEU A 48 -16.50 -5.58 1.17
N TYR A 49 -15.29 -5.59 0.59
CA TYR A 49 -14.06 -5.78 1.36
C TYR A 49 -13.61 -4.45 1.96
N GLN A 50 -13.02 -4.53 3.14
CA GLN A 50 -12.41 -3.38 3.80
C GLN A 50 -10.89 -3.56 3.84
N TRP A 51 -10.16 -2.47 4.00
CA TRP A 51 -8.71 -2.49 4.06
C TRP A 51 -8.17 -1.42 5.00
N GLN A 52 -7.03 -1.74 5.62
CA GLN A 52 -6.17 -0.80 6.30
C GLN A 52 -4.90 -0.65 5.48
N ILE A 53 -4.47 0.59 5.25
CA ILE A 53 -3.32 0.92 4.42
C ILE A 53 -2.45 1.92 5.17
N ASP A 54 -1.21 1.55 5.40
CA ASP A 54 -0.17 2.40 5.95
C ASP A 54 0.88 2.64 4.86
N VAL A 55 1.23 3.92 4.64
CA VAL A 55 2.17 4.33 3.59
C VAL A 55 3.34 5.05 4.23
N GLN A 56 4.55 4.57 3.96
CA GLN A 56 5.78 5.14 4.45
C GLN A 56 6.66 5.54 3.26
N GLN A 57 7.15 6.78 3.25
CA GLN A 57 8.18 7.16 2.29
C GLN A 57 9.46 6.45 2.69
N ILE A 58 10.05 5.69 1.76
CA ILE A 58 11.35 5.07 1.97
C ILE A 58 12.37 5.83 1.12
N GLU A 59 13.47 6.24 1.74
CA GLU A 59 14.58 6.82 0.99
C GLU A 59 15.16 5.71 0.11
N GLY A 60 15.16 5.93 -1.20
CA GLY A 60 15.82 5.02 -2.13
C GLY A 60 17.29 4.97 -1.76
N GLU A 61 17.82 3.76 -1.59
CA GLU A 61 19.22 3.41 -1.34
C GLU A 61 20.08 4.63 -1.02
N GLN A 62 20.27 4.88 0.28
CA GLN A 62 21.45 5.60 0.69
C GLN A 62 22.63 4.84 0.06
N LEU A 63 23.17 5.38 -1.03
CA LEU A 63 24.45 4.97 -1.58
C LEU A 63 25.46 5.28 -0.48
N SER A 64 25.56 4.38 0.49
CA SER A 64 26.67 4.30 1.41
C SER A 64 27.88 3.90 0.57
N LEU A 65 28.46 4.89 -0.10
CA LEU A 65 29.82 4.89 -0.57
C LEU A 65 30.70 4.96 0.69
N PHE A 66 30.86 3.82 1.36
CA PHE A 66 31.97 3.59 2.28
C PHE A 66 32.98 2.69 1.58
#